data_AF-A0A1U7ECT5-F1
#
_entry.id   AF-A0A1U7ECT5-F1
#
_cell.length_a   1.000
_cell.length_b   1.000
_cell.length_c   1.000
_cell.angle_alpha   90.00
_cell.angle_beta   90.00
_cell.angle_gamma   90.00
#
_symmetry.space_group_name_H-M   'P 1'
#
loop_
_entity.id
_entity.type
_entity.pdbx_description
1 polymer ?
#
loop_
_entity_poly.entity_id
_entity_poly.type
_entity_poly.pdbx_seq_one_letter_code
_entity_poly.pdbx_strand_id
1 'polypeptide(L)' 'MKLKQNDVILFIGDSITDVGRNREDGYNLGSGYTLMVAGALSARYPELQLQFLNRGIGGNKIGDLKERWETDCLDFKA' A
#
# COMPACT_ATOMS: atom_id res chain seq x y z
N MET A 1 -9.77 -15.00 9.08
CA MET A 1 -9.05 -13.97 8.29
C MET A 1 -7.67 -14.52 7.97
N LYS A 2 -7.12 -14.31 6.77
CA LYS A 2 -5.80 -14.84 6.36
C LYS A 2 -4.61 -13.99 6.81
N LEU A 3 -4.88 -12.81 7.37
CA LEU A 3 -3.87 -11.86 7.85
C LEU A 3 -3.42 -12.23 9.27
N LYS A 4 -2.14 -12.06 9.53
CA LYS A 4 -1.46 -12.35 10.79
C LYS A 4 -0.97 -11.05 11.45
N GLN A 5 -0.58 -11.18 12.71
CA GLN A 5 0.00 -10.07 13.45
C GLN A 5 1.27 -9.57 12.74
N ASN A 6 1.41 -8.26 12.62
CA ASN A 6 2.50 -7.54 11.98
C ASN A 6 2.65 -7.78 10.47
N ASP A 7 1.63 -8.33 9.79
CA ASP A 7 1.65 -8.41 8.34
C ASP A 7 1.73 -7.01 7.71
N VAL A 8 2.48 -6.90 6.62
CA VAL A 8 2.57 -5.69 5.80
C VAL A 8 1.66 -5.84 4.59
N ILE A 9 0.75 -4.87 4.42
CA ILE A 9 -0.16 -4.78 3.28
C ILE A 9 0.31 -3.66 2.36
N LEU A 10 0.82 -4.04 1.19
CA LEU A 10 1.30 -3.10 0.18
C LEU A 10 0.26 -2.94 -0.94
N PHE A 11 -0.19 -1.70 -1.14
CA PHE A 11 -1.03 -1.32 -2.27
C PHE A 11 -0.15 -0.81 -3.42
N ILE A 12 -0.31 -1.37 -4.61
CA ILE A 12 0.40 -0.94 -5.83
C ILE A 12 -0.60 -0.85 -6.99
N GLY A 13 -0.46 0.18 -7.83
CA GLY A 13 -1.43 0.45 -8.89
C GLY A 13 -1.24 1.82 -9.53
N ASP A 14 -2.34 2.35 -10.08
CA ASP A 14 -2.39 3.59 -10.84
C ASP A 14 -2.82 4.80 -9.97
N SER A 15 -3.49 5.79 -10.57
CA SER A 15 -3.96 7.00 -9.88
C SER A 15 -5.00 6.71 -8.80
N ILE A 16 -5.81 5.66 -8.96
CA ILE A 16 -6.82 5.27 -7.96
C ILE A 16 -6.15 4.72 -6.69
N THR A 17 -4.97 4.11 -6.83
CA THR A 17 -4.14 3.68 -5.70
C THR A 17 -3.26 4.81 -5.19
N ASP A 18 -2.72 5.67 -6.06
CA ASP A 18 -1.84 6.80 -5.67
C ASP A 18 -2.56 7.78 -4.73
N VAL A 19 -3.72 8.30 -5.18
CA VAL A 19 -4.61 9.22 -4.42
C VAL A 19 -3.88 10.32 -3.64
N GLY A 20 -2.81 10.85 -4.24
CA GLY A 20 -2.04 11.97 -3.70
C GLY A 20 -1.11 11.59 -2.56
N ARG A 21 -0.62 10.34 -2.52
CA ARG A 21 0.37 9.96 -1.51
C ARG A 21 1.66 10.78 -1.64
N ASN A 22 2.35 11.00 -0.52
CA ASN A 22 3.76 11.39 -0.59
C ASN A 22 4.57 10.23 -1.18
N ARG A 23 5.29 10.44 -2.28
CA ARG A 23 6.02 9.35 -2.92
C ARG A 23 7.34 8.99 -2.23
N GLU A 24 7.88 9.92 -1.45
CA GLU A 24 9.11 9.74 -0.66
C GLU A 24 8.86 8.98 0.64
N ASP A 25 7.61 8.88 1.08
CA ASP A 25 7.18 8.14 2.28
C ASP A 25 6.17 7.05 1.90
N GLY A 26 6.60 5.78 2.00
CA GLY A 26 5.73 4.65 1.69
C GLY A 26 4.54 4.46 2.61
N TYR A 27 4.63 4.97 3.84
CA TYR A 27 3.56 4.88 4.83
C TYR A 27 2.50 5.95 4.63
N ASN A 28 2.76 6.95 3.79
CA ASN A 28 1.74 7.88 3.36
C ASN A 28 0.77 7.17 2.40
N LEU A 29 -0.48 7.00 2.85
CA LEU A 29 -1.48 6.26 2.09
C LEU A 29 -2.25 7.12 1.08
N GLY A 30 -1.99 8.43 1.02
CA GLY A 30 -2.83 9.36 0.27
C GLY A 30 -4.22 9.52 0.90
N SER A 31 -5.21 9.89 0.10
CA SER A 31 -6.54 10.34 0.57
C SER A 31 -7.70 9.50 0.04
N GLY A 32 -7.44 8.25 -0.34
CA GLY A 32 -8.44 7.36 -0.96
C GLY A 32 -8.58 6.00 -0.29
N TYR A 33 -8.92 4.98 -1.09
CA TYR A 33 -9.34 3.67 -0.56
C TYR A 33 -8.25 2.97 0.26
N THR A 34 -6.98 3.20 -0.06
CA THR A 34 -5.81 2.71 0.68
C THR A 34 -5.85 3.16 2.14
N LEU A 35 -6.10 4.46 2.38
CA LEU A 35 -6.27 5.04 3.72
C LEU A 35 -7.53 4.49 4.40
N MET A 36 -8.63 4.40 3.67
CA MET A 36 -9.91 3.90 4.22
C MET A 36 -9.81 2.44 4.66
N VAL A 37 -9.17 1.58 3.86
CA VAL A 37 -8.94 0.16 4.18
C VAL A 37 -8.01 0.02 5.38
N ALA A 38 -6.91 0.80 5.42
CA ALA A 38 -6.00 0.81 6.56
C ALA A 38 -6.71 1.20 7.86
N GLY A 39 -7.49 2.28 7.83
CA GLY A 39 -8.28 2.72 8.99
C GLY A 39 -9.30 1.68 9.45
N ALA A 40 -10.05 1.09 8.50
CA ALA A 40 -11.06 0.08 8.82
C ALA A 40 -10.46 -1.19 9.42
N LEU A 41 -9.34 -1.68 8.87
CA LEU A 41 -8.66 -2.87 9.38
C LEU A 41 -8.02 -2.60 10.74
N SER A 42 -7.34 -1.47 10.92
CA SER A 42 -6.75 -1.09 12.21
C SER A 42 -7.79 -0.90 13.31
N ALA A 43 -8.96 -0.35 12.99
CA ALA A 43 -10.05 -0.20 13.95
C ALA A 43 -10.72 -1.54 14.31
N ARG A 44 -10.86 -2.44 13.32
CA ARG A 44 -11.55 -3.73 13.51
C ARG A 44 -10.65 -4.80 14.13
N TYR A 45 -9.35 -4.74 13.88
CA TYR A 45 -8.36 -5.75 14.29
C TYR A 45 -7.09 -5.10 14.86
N PRO A 46 -7.19 -4.28 15.92
CA PRO A 46 -6.04 -3.58 16.50
C PRO A 46 -4.95 -4.55 16.99
N GLU A 47 -5.33 -5.76 17.40
CA GLU A 47 -4.41 -6.82 17.84
C GLU A 47 -3.45 -7.29 16.75
N LEU A 48 -3.83 -7.15 15.48
CA LEU A 48 -3.01 -7.58 14.36
C LEU A 48 -1.87 -6.60 14.05
N GLN A 49 -1.91 -5.35 14.52
CA GLN A 49 -0.83 -4.38 14.31
C GLN A 49 -0.33 -4.33 12.84
N LEU A 50 -1.29 -4.35 11.90
CA LEU A 50 -0.99 -4.37 10.48
C LEU A 50 -0.28 -3.09 10.05
N GLN A 51 0.68 -3.23 9.14
CA GLN A 51 1.35 -2.12 8.51
C GLN A 51 0.83 -1.93 7.08
N PHE A 52 0.79 -0.69 6.62
CA PHE A 52 0.21 -0.35 5.32
C PHE A 52 1.17 0.51 4.53
N LEU A 53 1.35 0.16 3.26
CA LEU A 53 2.18 0.89 2.32
C LEU A 53 1.39 1.22 1.06
N ASN A 54 1.68 2.38 0.49
CA ASN A 54 1.13 2.78 -0.80
C ASN A 54 2.25 3.06 -1.80
N ARG A 55 2.24 2.32 -2.92
CA ARG A 55 3.15 2.41 -4.07
C ARG A 55 2.37 2.70 -5.36
N GLY A 56 1.18 3.27 -5.26
CA GLY A 56 0.43 3.78 -6.42
C GLY A 56 1.19 4.89 -7.13
N ILE A 57 1.13 4.91 -8.47
CA ILE A 57 1.67 5.99 -9.29
C ILE A 57 0.66 6.32 -10.39
N GLY A 58 0.12 7.54 -10.37
CA GLY A 58 -0.82 8.02 -11.38
C GLY A 58 -0.35 7.80 -12.82
N GLY A 59 -1.22 7.24 -13.65
CA GLY A 59 -0.97 6.98 -15.07
C GLY A 59 -0.27 5.65 -15.38
N ASN A 60 0.16 4.89 -14.38
CA ASN A 60 0.74 3.56 -14.59
C ASN A 60 -0.28 2.56 -15.18
N LYS A 61 0.24 1.69 -16.03
CA LYS A 61 -0.40 0.49 -16.57
C LYS A 61 0.38 -0.74 -16.11
N ILE A 62 -0.08 -1.91 -16.51
CA ILE A 62 0.58 -3.17 -16.13
C ILE A 62 2.05 -3.28 -16.59
N GLY A 63 2.41 -2.64 -17.71
CA GLY A 63 3.80 -2.57 -18.19
C GLY A 63 4.71 -1.83 -17.20
N ASP A 64 4.27 -0.67 -16.72
CA ASP A 64 5.02 0.12 -15.74
C ASP A 64 5.17 -0.62 -14.41
N LEU A 65 4.13 -1.35 -13.98
CA LEU A 65 4.21 -2.19 -12.78
C LEU A 65 5.27 -3.28 -12.92
N LYS A 66 5.37 -3.90 -14.10
CA LYS A 66 6.38 -4.93 -14.36
C LYS A 66 7.80 -4.36 -14.24
N GLU A 67 8.02 -3.15 -14.74
CA GLU A 67 9.34 -2.49 -14.70
C GLU A 67 9.80 -2.16 -13.27
N ARG A 68 8.85 -1.88 -12.36
CA ARG A 68 9.14 -1.52 -10.96
C ARG A 68 8.76 -2.59 -9.94
N TRP A 69 8.38 -3.80 -10.37
CA TRP A 69 7.84 -4.83 -9.47
C TRP A 69 8.86 -5.24 -8.41
N GLU A 70 10.11 -5.43 -8.81
CA GLU A 70 11.18 -5.82 -7.89
C GLU A 70 11.33 -4.76 -6.79
N THR A 71 11.62 -3.51 -7.17
CA THR A 71 11.90 -2.41 -6.24
C THR A 71 10.70 -2.02 -5.38
N ASP A 72 9.50 -1.93 -5.97
CA ASP A 72 8.33 -1.41 -5.27
C ASP A 72 7.52 -2.48 -4.53
N CYS A 73 7.74 -3.78 -4.81
CA CYS A 73 6.96 -4.86 -4.19
C CYS A 73 7.81 -5.94 -3.50
N LEU A 74 8.90 -6.40 -4.12
CA LEU A 74 9.65 -7.58 -3.63
C LEU A 74 10.85 -7.21 -2.75
N ASP A 75 11.59 -6.18 -3.13
CA ASP A 75 12.77 -5.68 -2.39
C ASP A 75 12.40 -4.98 -1.07
N PHE A 76 11.09 -4.77 -0.84
CA PHE A 76 10.63 -4.22 0.41
C PHE A 76 10.97 -5.16 1.58
N LYS A 77 11.80 -4.65 2.49
CA LYS A 77 12.08 -5.28 3.78
C LYS A 77 11.35 -4.51 4.88
N ALA A 78 10.47 -5.22 5.58
CA ALA A 78 9.78 -4.74 6.78
C ALA A 78 10.76 -4.55 7.94
#